data_AF-A0A537I7G5-F1
#
_entry.id   AF-A0A537I7G5-F1
#
_cell.length_a   1.000
_cell.length_b   1.000
_cell.length_c   1.000
_cell.angle_alpha   90.00
_cell.angle_beta   90.00
_cell.angle_gamma   90.00
#
_symmetry.space_group_name_H-M   'P 1'
#
loop_
_entity.id
_entity.type
_entity.pdbx_description
1 polymer ?
#
loop_
_entity_poly.entity_id
_entity_poly.type
_entity_poly.pdbx_seq_one_letter_code
_entity_poly.pdbx_strand_id
1 'polypeptide(L)'
;MHDHLTWAMIGVYEGEEREALFRRVDDGSNPKLARIQQVSERVNKKGHVTVLGHSDIHRVDSISLKPTTSVHIYGRDIGNAERHSYDPVTGEISRFVSGYCNVLRDNERF
;
A
#
# COMPACT_ATOMS: atom_id res chain seq x y z
N MET A 1 1.88 -6.76 2.75
CA MET A 1 2.33 -5.69 1.81
C MET A 1 1.27 -5.52 0.75
N HIS A 2 1.24 -4.42 0.01
CA HIS A 2 0.25 -4.21 -1.04
C HIS A 2 0.76 -3.32 -2.17
N ASP A 3 0.09 -3.40 -3.31
CA ASP A 3 0.24 -2.48 -4.44
C ASP A 3 -0.93 -1.48 -4.52
N HIS A 4 -0.85 -0.57 -5.50
CA HIS A 4 -1.88 0.44 -5.75
C HIS A 4 -2.51 0.34 -7.14
N LEU A 5 -1.84 -0.30 -8.10
CA LEU A 5 -2.25 -0.35 -9.52
C LEU A 5 -2.58 1.05 -10.07
N THR A 6 -1.85 2.05 -9.61
CA THR A 6 -1.86 3.46 -10.01
C THR A 6 -0.64 4.15 -9.39
N TRP A 7 -0.32 5.37 -9.82
CA TRP A 7 0.67 6.19 -9.12
C TRP A 7 0.10 6.69 -7.79
N ALA A 8 0.99 6.93 -6.82
CA ALA A 8 0.63 7.50 -5.53
C ALA A 8 1.63 8.54 -5.04
N MET A 9 1.15 9.52 -4.28
CA MET A 9 1.97 10.40 -3.45
C MET A 9 1.50 10.29 -2.00
N ILE A 10 2.41 10.00 -1.09
CA ILE A 10 2.11 9.75 0.32
C ILE A 10 2.94 10.71 1.15
N GLY A 11 2.28 11.67 1.79
CA GLY A 11 2.91 12.70 2.60
C GLY A 11 2.64 12.51 4.09
N VAL A 12 3.68 12.44 4.91
CA VAL A 12 3.52 12.35 6.38
C VAL A 12 3.11 13.70 6.94
N TYR A 13 1.90 13.80 7.50
CA TYR A 13 1.38 15.02 8.11
C TYR A 13 1.76 15.14 9.59
N GLU A 14 1.67 14.04 10.34
CA GLU A 14 1.99 14.00 11.77
C GLU A 14 2.53 12.62 12.14
N GLY A 15 3.50 12.55 13.05
CA GLY A 15 4.17 11.30 13.43
C GLY A 15 5.28 10.87 12.47
N GLU A 16 5.58 9.57 12.50
CA GLU A 16 6.63 8.90 11.74
C GLU A 16 6.12 7.54 11.28
N GLU A 17 6.26 7.28 9.99
CA GLU A 17 5.97 5.98 9.38
C GLU A 17 7.26 5.32 8.91
N ARG A 18 7.33 4.00 9.03
CA ARG A 18 8.36 3.18 8.42
C ARG A 18 7.79 2.58 7.14
N GLU A 19 8.41 2.90 6.02
CA GLU A 19 8.05 2.35 4.72
C GLU A 19 9.11 1.35 4.29
N ALA A 20 8.68 0.13 3.99
CA ALA A 20 9.48 -0.88 3.31
C ALA A 20 8.97 -1.06 1.87
N LEU A 21 9.85 -0.90 0.90
CA LEU A 21 9.58 -1.11 -0.52
C LEU A 21 9.98 -2.53 -0.92
N PHE A 22 9.17 -3.14 -1.77
CA PHE A 22 9.35 -4.50 -2.25
C PHE A 22 9.19 -4.53 -3.78
N ARG A 23 9.84 -5.51 -4.40
CA ARG A 23 9.63 -5.85 -5.80
C ARG A 23 9.31 -7.32 -5.95
N ARG A 24 8.54 -7.64 -6.97
CA ARG A 24 8.40 -9.02 -7.44
C ARG A 24 9.71 -9.45 -8.13
N VAL A 25 10.14 -10.69 -7.88
CA VAL A 25 11.39 -11.28 -8.43
C VAL A 25 11.16 -12.64 -9.08
N ASP A 26 9.91 -13.02 -9.31
CA ASP A 26 9.52 -14.14 -10.18
C ASP A 26 9.06 -13.64 -11.56
N ASP A 27 8.65 -14.56 -12.42
CA ASP A 27 8.29 -14.33 -13.83
C ASP A 27 6.85 -13.87 -14.06
N GLY A 28 6.04 -13.71 -13.02
CA GLY A 28 4.64 -13.30 -13.17
C GLY A 28 3.67 -14.41 -13.57
N SER A 29 4.16 -15.63 -13.84
CA SER A 29 3.38 -16.70 -14.49
C SER A 29 2.21 -17.20 -13.63
N ASN A 30 2.38 -17.22 -12.31
CA ASN A 30 1.32 -17.54 -11.37
C ASN A 30 0.67 -16.24 -10.84
N PRO A 31 -0.61 -15.99 -11.11
CA PRO A 31 -1.31 -14.80 -10.61
C PRO A 31 -1.69 -14.89 -9.12
N LYS A 32 -1.52 -16.05 -8.48
CA LYS A 32 -1.88 -16.30 -7.08
C LYS A 32 -0.67 -16.32 -6.13
N LEU A 33 0.55 -16.37 -6.68
CA LEU A 33 1.78 -16.42 -5.91
C LEU A 33 2.77 -15.38 -6.45
N ALA A 34 3.49 -14.72 -5.55
CA ALA A 34 4.63 -13.89 -5.88
C ALA A 34 5.78 -14.17 -4.92
N ARG A 35 6.98 -14.29 -5.49
CA ARG A 35 8.23 -14.17 -4.74
C ARG A 35 8.59 -12.70 -4.71
N ILE A 36 8.57 -12.12 -3.53
CA ILE A 36 8.84 -10.70 -3.29
C ILE A 36 10.12 -10.52 -2.49
N GLN A 37 10.86 -9.47 -2.82
CA GLN A 37 12.11 -9.11 -2.16
C GLN A 37 12.04 -7.66 -1.69
N GLN A 38 12.45 -7.41 -0.46
CA GLN A 38 12.60 -6.06 0.06
C GLN A 38 13.75 -5.34 -0.67
N VAL A 39 13.46 -4.17 -1.20
CA VAL A 39 14.40 -3.32 -1.95
C VAL A 39 15.02 -2.29 -1.03
N SER A 40 14.22 -1.69 -0.15
CA SER A 40 14.67 -0.66 0.78
C SER A 40 13.72 -0.53 1.96
N GLU A 41 14.19 0.09 3.03
CA GLU A 41 13.37 0.54 4.16
C GLU A 41 13.81 1.95 4.56
N ARG A 42 12.84 2.80 4.93
CA ARG A 42 13.08 4.17 5.39
C ARG A 42 12.09 4.53 6.49
N VAL A 43 12.54 5.39 7.41
CA VAL A 43 11.65 6.13 8.31
C VAL A 43 11.34 7.48 7.69
N ASN A 44 10.07 7.70 7.36
CA ASN A 44 9.53 8.94 6.81
C ASN A 44 8.98 9.78 7.97
N LYS A 45 9.52 11.00 8.11
CA LYS A 45 9.09 11.95 9.14
C LYS A 45 8.11 12.96 8.56
N LYS A 46 7.42 13.70 9.43
CA LYS A 46 6.58 14.84 9.07
C LYS A 46 7.20 15.71 7.96
N GLY A 47 6.43 15.94 6.91
CA GLY A 47 6.84 16.69 5.72
C GLY A 47 7.52 15.87 4.63
N HIS A 48 7.90 14.62 4.89
CA HIS A 48 8.40 13.72 3.84
C HIS A 48 7.26 13.32 2.90
N VAL A 49 7.57 13.18 1.61
CA VAL A 49 6.65 12.67 0.60
C VAL A 49 7.33 11.52 -0.15
N THR A 50 6.71 10.34 -0.12
CA THR A 50 7.05 9.23 -1.01
C THR A 50 6.22 9.34 -2.30
N VAL A 51 6.85 9.05 -3.43
CA VAL A 51 6.19 8.87 -4.73
C VAL A 51 6.31 7.41 -5.15
N LEU A 52 5.19 6.78 -5.48
CA LEU A 52 5.11 5.39 -5.92
C LEU A 52 4.58 5.31 -7.35
N GLY A 53 5.20 4.44 -8.13
CA GLY A 53 4.73 4.04 -9.45
C GLY A 53 3.60 3.02 -9.39
N HIS A 54 3.09 2.66 -10.57
CA HIS A 54 1.92 1.79 -10.73
C HIS A 54 2.06 0.41 -10.07
N SER A 55 3.26 -0.18 -10.13
CA SER A 55 3.53 -1.56 -9.72
C SER A 55 4.37 -1.65 -8.44
N ASP A 56 4.57 -0.54 -7.73
CA ASP A 56 5.33 -0.56 -6.49
C ASP A 56 4.55 -1.28 -5.39
N ILE A 57 5.24 -2.19 -4.71
CA ILE A 57 4.71 -2.95 -3.58
C ILE A 57 5.36 -2.38 -2.33
N HIS A 58 4.55 -2.04 -1.31
CA HIS A 58 5.12 -1.54 -0.06
C HIS A 58 4.38 -2.03 1.19
N ARG A 59 4.99 -1.79 2.34
CA ARG A 59 4.38 -1.89 3.66
C ARG A 59 4.68 -0.60 4.39
N VAL A 60 3.67 -0.06 5.07
CA VAL A 60 3.79 1.12 5.91
C VAL A 60 3.39 0.73 7.33
N ASP A 61 4.27 1.03 8.28
CA ASP A 61 4.09 0.79 9.71
C ASP A 61 4.18 2.11 10.46
N SER A 62 3.20 2.46 11.30
CA SER A 62 3.35 3.59 12.23
C SER A 62 4.32 3.19 13.35
N ILE A 63 5.38 3.97 13.57
CA ILE A 63 6.38 3.71 14.61
C ILE A 63 6.39 4.76 15.74
N SER A 64 5.46 5.71 15.68
CA SER A 64 5.31 6.76 16.69
C SER A 64 4.55 6.27 17.93
N LEU A 65 4.85 6.86 19.09
CA LEU A 65 4.11 6.63 20.34
C LEU A 65 2.68 7.20 20.30
N LYS A 66 2.41 8.13 19.38
CA LYS A 66 1.10 8.72 19.11
C LYS A 66 0.65 8.31 17.69
N PRO A 67 -0.64 8.43 17.35
CA PRO A 67 -1.11 8.14 16.00
C PRO A 67 -0.32 8.90 14.93
N THR A 68 0.11 8.16 13.90
CA THR A 68 0.71 8.72 12.68
C THR A 68 -0.41 9.01 11.67
N THR A 69 -0.36 10.17 11.02
CA THR A 69 -1.32 10.57 9.99
C THR A 69 -0.57 10.99 8.74
N SER A 70 -0.99 10.43 7.61
CA SER A 70 -0.46 10.72 6.29
C SER A 70 -1.60 11.15 5.36
N VAL A 71 -1.27 11.96 4.36
CA VAL A 71 -2.17 12.35 3.27
C VAL A 71 -1.76 11.58 2.03
N HIS A 72 -2.71 10.84 1.46
CA HIS A 72 -2.48 10.00 0.30
C HIS A 72 -3.24 10.55 -0.91
N ILE A 73 -2.53 10.73 -2.01
CA ILE A 73 -3.10 11.11 -3.30
C ILE A 73 -2.83 9.97 -4.27
N TYR A 74 -3.87 9.52 -4.96
CA TYR A 74 -3.81 8.39 -5.89
C TYR A 74 -4.36 8.80 -7.26
N GLY A 75 -3.83 8.18 -8.32
CA GLY A 75 -4.29 8.43 -9.69
C GLY A 75 -5.66 7.84 -10.05
N ARG A 76 -6.41 7.31 -9.09
CA ARG A 76 -7.77 6.76 -9.25
C ARG A 76 -8.52 6.78 -7.92
N ASP A 77 -9.81 6.48 -7.94
CA ASP A 77 -10.58 6.14 -6.75
C ASP A 77 -10.00 4.87 -6.11
N ILE A 78 -9.13 5.06 -5.12
CA ILE A 78 -8.41 3.97 -4.45
C ILE A 78 -9.34 3.16 -3.55
N GLY A 79 -10.39 3.78 -3.01
CA GLY A 79 -11.33 3.13 -2.10
C GLY A 79 -12.16 2.08 -2.81
N ASN A 80 -12.44 2.27 -4.09
CA ASN A 80 -13.19 1.32 -4.94
C ASN A 80 -12.29 0.48 -5.88
N ALA A 81 -10.97 0.65 -5.83
CA ALA A 81 -10.05 -0.13 -6.66
C ALA A 81 -9.79 -1.52 -6.07
N GLU A 82 -10.09 -2.58 -6.84
CA GLU A 82 -9.55 -3.92 -6.56
C GLU A 82 -8.04 -3.92 -6.84
N ARG A 83 -7.26 -4.39 -5.85
CA ARG A 83 -5.79 -4.44 -5.88
C ARG A 83 -5.27 -5.58 -5.00
N HIS A 84 -3.96 -5.73 -4.90
CA HIS A 84 -3.33 -6.92 -4.32
C HIS A 84 -2.74 -6.67 -2.95
N SER A 85 -2.96 -7.60 -2.03
CA SER A 85 -2.12 -7.81 -0.86
C SER A 85 -1.23 -9.04 -1.06
N TYR A 86 -0.05 -8.99 -0.47
CA TYR A 86 0.96 -10.02 -0.56
C TYR A 86 1.35 -10.49 0.83
N ASP A 87 1.28 -11.80 1.05
CA ASP A 87 1.78 -12.47 2.25
C ASP A 87 3.32 -12.58 2.21
N PRO A 88 4.05 -12.07 3.21
CA PRO A 88 5.52 -12.11 3.22
C PRO A 88 6.12 -13.49 3.46
N VAL A 89 5.36 -14.43 4.01
CA VAL A 89 5.82 -15.77 4.39
C VAL A 89 5.52 -16.76 3.27
N THR A 90 4.27 -16.79 2.79
CA THR A 90 3.81 -17.76 1.80
C THR A 90 3.96 -17.27 0.38
N GLY A 91 4.03 -15.95 0.17
CA GLY A 91 3.98 -15.32 -1.16
C GLY A 91 2.59 -15.32 -1.78
N GLU A 92 1.54 -15.71 -1.03
CA GLU A 92 0.17 -15.69 -1.53
C GLU A 92 -0.29 -14.27 -1.86
N ILE A 93 -0.96 -14.15 -3.00
CA ILE A 93 -1.58 -12.93 -3.48
C ILE A 93 -3.07 -13.01 -3.20
N SER A 94 -3.59 -12.06 -2.43
CA SER A 94 -5.02 -11.88 -2.21
C SER A 94 -5.50 -10.58 -2.84
N ARG A 95 -6.75 -10.57 -3.32
CA ARG A 95 -7.39 -9.37 -3.85
C ARG A 95 -8.18 -8.67 -2.75
N PHE A 96 -8.17 -7.35 -2.76
CA PHE A 96 -8.98 -6.57 -1.82
C PHE A 96 -9.39 -5.20 -2.40
N VAL A 97 -10.43 -4.64 -1.79
CA VAL A 97 -10.92 -3.26 -1.99
C VAL A 97 -10.92 -2.60 -0.61
N SER A 98 -10.25 -1.46 -0.44
CA SER A 98 -10.08 -0.86 0.89
C SER A 98 -11.34 -0.17 1.41
N GLY A 99 -12.18 0.36 0.52
CA GLY A 99 -13.27 1.25 0.89
C GLY A 99 -12.80 2.57 1.51
N TYR A 100 -13.75 3.30 2.07
CA TYR A 100 -13.53 4.54 2.82
C TYR A 100 -14.17 4.40 4.21
N CYS A 101 -13.48 4.82 5.27
CA CYS A 101 -13.98 4.70 6.64
C CYS A 101 -15.04 5.76 7.01
N ASN A 102 -15.14 6.84 6.23
CA ASN A 102 -16.02 7.97 6.44
C ASN A 102 -17.27 7.95 5.54
N VAL A 103 -17.48 6.86 4.80
CA VAL A 103 -18.68 6.63 4.00
C VAL A 103 -19.35 5.39 4.58
N LEU A 104 -20.62 5.51 4.98
CA LEU A 104 -21.42 4.32 5.28
C LEU A 104 -21.50 3.51 4.00
N ARG A 105 -21.06 2.24 4.02
CA ARG A 105 -21.28 1.36 2.88
C ARG A 105 -22.79 1.29 2.67
N ASP A 106 -23.29 1.83 1.56
CA ASP A 106 -24.62 1.47 1.11
C ASP A 106 -24.59 -0.05 0.92
N ASN A 107 -25.46 -0.75 1.66
CA ASN A 107 -25.58 -2.21 1.59
C ASN A 107 -26.17 -2.69 0.25
N GLU A 108 -26.19 -1.85 -0.79
CA GLU A 108 -26.74 -2.18 -2.09
C GLU A 108 -25.73 -1.91 -3.21
N ARG A 109 -25.56 -2.96 -4.03
CA ARG A 109 -24.79 -3.10 -5.28
C ARG A 109 -23.38 -3.72 -5.06
N PHE A 110 -23.06 -4.91 -5.56
CA PHE A 110 -23.63 -5.79 -6.60
C PHE A 110 -23.56 -7.26 -6.17
#